data_AF-A0A1Z9EFV3-F1
#
_entry.id   AF-A0A1Z9EFV3-F1
#
_cell.length_a   1.000
_cell.length_b   1.000
_cell.length_c   1.000
_cell.angle_alpha   90.00
_cell.angle_beta   90.00
_cell.angle_gamma   90.00
#
_symmetry.space_group_name_H-M   'P 1'
#
loop_
_entity.id
_entity.type
_entity.pdbx_description
1 polymer ?
#
loop_
_entity_poly.entity_id
_entity_poly.type
_entity_poly.pdbx_seq_one_letter_code
_entity_poly.pdbx_strand_id
1 'polypeptide(L)'
;MFVLTDNKSGGVYAVRDDEAIERVVQLFIDKDDAERYYMLLKADEYPRDLTVSEVDEDTVKENCRQYGYRFTVIDPDEFVIPPLQEK
;
A
#
# COMPACT_ATOMS: atom_id res chain seq x y z
N MET A 1 7.05 -3.57 -9.59
CA MET A 1 6.74 -3.29 -8.16
C MET A 1 5.31 -3.70 -7.88
N PHE A 2 4.91 -3.84 -6.62
CA PHE A 2 3.58 -4.29 -6.24
C PHE A 2 2.94 -3.33 -5.25
N VAL A 3 1.63 -3.11 -5.40
CA VAL A 3 0.82 -2.27 -4.50
C VAL A 3 -0.50 -2.98 -4.21
N LEU A 4 -1.19 -2.55 -3.15
CA LEU A 4 -2.55 -3.00 -2.89
C LEU A 4 -3.56 -2.05 -3.54
N THR A 5 -4.54 -2.61 -4.25
CA THR A 5 -5.62 -1.87 -4.92
C THR A 5 -6.98 -2.31 -4.42
N ASP A 6 -7.88 -1.37 -4.17
CA ASP A 6 -9.27 -1.66 -3.80
C ASP A 6 -10.05 -2.13 -5.03
N ASN A 7 -10.64 -3.32 -4.94
CA ASN A 7 -11.40 -3.94 -6.03
C ASN A 7 -12.66 -3.14 -6.41
N LYS A 8 -13.21 -2.33 -5.51
CA LYS A 8 -14.43 -1.54 -5.77
C LYS A 8 -14.13 -0.21 -6.45
N SER A 9 -13.16 0.53 -5.94
CA SER A 9 -12.85 1.88 -6.44
C SER A 9 -11.74 1.90 -7.49
N GLY A 10 -10.94 0.85 -7.60
CA GLY A 10 -9.70 0.84 -8.39
C GLY A 10 -8.60 1.73 -7.79
N GLY A 11 -8.83 2.31 -6.61
CA GLY A 11 -7.87 3.16 -5.93
C GLY A 11 -6.74 2.38 -5.27
N VAL A 12 -5.56 2.99 -5.18
CA VAL A 12 -4.42 2.43 -4.46
C VAL A 12 -4.63 2.60 -2.96
N TYR A 13 -4.40 1.53 -2.20
CA TYR A 13 -4.39 1.57 -0.74
C TYR A 13 -3.19 2.40 -0.26
N ALA A 14 -3.44 3.24 0.75
CA ALA A 14 -2.42 4.05 1.37
C ALA A 14 -2.71 4.17 2.86
N VAL A 15 -1.65 4.10 3.65
CA VAL A 15 -1.70 4.35 5.10
C VAL A 15 -1.79 5.84 5.33
N ARG A 16 -2.63 6.24 6.29
CA ARG A 16 -2.68 7.59 6.82
C ARG A 16 -1.99 7.57 8.17
N ASP A 17 -1.10 8.52 8.38
CA ASP A 17 -0.54 8.80 9.70
C ASP A 17 -1.53 9.71 10.46
N ASP A 18 -1.77 9.44 11.74
CA ASP A 18 -2.69 10.26 12.55
C ASP A 18 -2.13 11.67 12.79
N GLU A 19 -0.81 11.85 12.70
CA GLU A 19 -0.14 13.15 12.84
C GLU A 19 0.06 13.87 11.50
N ALA A 20 0.09 13.15 10.37
CA ALA A 20 0.33 13.74 9.05
C ALA A 20 -0.91 13.66 8.13
N ILE A 21 -1.23 14.77 7.46
CA ILE A 21 -2.33 14.83 6.48
C ILE A 21 -2.07 13.92 5.27
N GLU A 22 -0.81 13.57 5.03
CA GLU A 22 -0.37 12.89 3.81
C GLU A 22 -0.59 11.38 3.89
N ARG A 23 -1.11 10.83 2.79
CA ARG A 23 -1.24 9.39 2.59
C ARG A 23 0.07 8.83 2.04
N VAL A 24 0.54 7.74 2.62
CA VAL A 24 1.74 7.03 2.19
C VAL A 24 1.35 5.73 1.51
N VAL A 25 1.72 5.59 0.24
CA VAL A 25 1.57 4.35 -0.53
C VAL A 25 2.75 3.42 -0.25
N GLN A 26 2.47 2.15 0.02
CA GLN A 26 3.50 1.10 0.16
C GLN A 26 3.75 0.48 -1.21
N LEU A 27 4.97 0.62 -1.75
CA LEU A 27 5.43 -0.09 -2.93
C LEU A 27 6.34 -1.23 -2.50
N PHE A 28 5.96 -2.45 -2.81
CA PHE A 28 6.76 -3.63 -2.52
C PHE A 28 7.57 -4.02 -3.75
N ILE A 29 8.84 -4.36 -3.56
CA ILE A 29 9.65 -4.96 -4.62
C ILE A 29 9.25 -6.42 -4.83
N ASP A 30 9.01 -7.15 -3.74
CA ASP A 30 8.57 -8.54 -3.75
C ASP A 30 7.03 -8.64 -3.70
N LYS A 31 6.46 -9.54 -4.48
CA LYS A 31 5.01 -9.83 -4.51
C LYS A 31 4.55 -10.50 -3.21
N ASP A 32 5.38 -11.39 -2.67
CA ASP A 32 5.05 -12.17 -1.47
C ASP A 32 4.94 -11.26 -0.25
N ASP A 33 5.72 -10.17 -0.20
CA ASP A 33 5.64 -9.15 0.84
C ASP A 33 4.32 -8.36 0.76
N ALA A 34 3.87 -8.00 -0.45
CA ALA A 34 2.58 -7.35 -0.65
C ALA A 34 1.41 -8.26 -0.25
N GLU A 35 1.48 -9.55 -0.61
CA GLU A 35 0.49 -10.55 -0.21
C GLU A 35 0.46 -10.74 1.31
N ARG A 36 1.63 -10.87 1.95
CA ARG A 36 1.76 -10.96 3.40
C ARG A 36 1.17 -9.74 4.10
N TYR A 37 1.47 -8.54 3.61
CA TYR A 37 0.91 -7.30 4.15
C TYR A 37 -0.62 -7.27 4.07
N TYR A 38 -1.19 -7.73 2.95
CA TYR A 38 -2.64 -7.85 2.81
C TYR A 38 -3.25 -8.91 3.76
N MET A 39 -2.56 -10.03 3.98
CA MET A 39 -3.01 -11.03 4.95
C MET A 39 -3.08 -10.45 6.37
N LEU A 40 -2.12 -9.59 6.75
CA LEU A 40 -2.15 -8.90 8.04
C LEU A 40 -3.35 -7.96 8.15
N LEU A 41 -3.64 -7.17 7.11
CA LEU A 41 -4.86 -6.33 7.06
C LEU A 41 -6.14 -7.15 7.19
N LYS A 42 -6.23 -8.30 6.52
CA LYS A 42 -7.38 -9.20 6.63
C LYS A 42 -7.52 -9.80 8.02
N ALA A 43 -6.41 -10.16 8.65
CA ALA A 43 -6.40 -10.68 10.01
C ALA A 43 -6.90 -9.64 11.03
N ASP A 44 -6.69 -8.35 10.74
CA ASP A 44 -7.17 -7.22 11.54
C ASP A 44 -8.55 -6.70 11.08
N GLU A 45 -9.33 -7.53 10.37
CA GLU A 45 -10.70 -7.23 9.94
C GLU A 45 -10.82 -5.97 9.05
N TYR A 46 -9.81 -5.65 8.23
CA TYR A 46 -9.86 -4.50 7.31
C TYR A 46 -11.11 -4.56 6.41
N PRO A 47 -11.93 -3.49 6.34
CA PRO A 47 -13.28 -3.58 5.75
C PRO A 47 -13.31 -3.62 4.22
N ARG A 48 -12.19 -3.34 3.54
CA ARG A 48 -12.14 -3.31 2.06
C ARG A 48 -11.44 -4.53 1.51
N ASP A 49 -11.99 -5.04 0.41
CA ASP A 49 -11.35 -6.12 -0.36
C ASP A 49 -10.29 -5.52 -1.29
N LEU A 50 -9.04 -5.82 -0.98
CA LEU A 50 -7.89 -5.40 -1.77
C LEU A 50 -7.36 -6.55 -2.62
N THR A 51 -6.57 -6.22 -3.63
CA THR A 51 -5.78 -7.15 -4.42
C THR A 51 -4.36 -6.62 -4.60
N VAL A 52 -3.40 -7.54 -4.73
CA VAL A 52 -2.03 -7.19 -5.11
C VAL A 52 -2.02 -6.95 -6.61
N SER A 53 -1.60 -5.75 -7.00
CA SER A 53 -1.47 -5.32 -8.40
C SER A 53 -0.02 -5.01 -8.70
N GLU A 54 0.45 -5.52 -9.84
CA GLU A 54 1.76 -5.18 -10.38
C GLU A 54 1.72 -3.80 -11.04
N VAL A 55 2.71 -2.98 -10.71
CA VAL A 55 2.87 -1.62 -11.22
C VAL A 55 4.30 -1.39 -11.67
N ASP A 56 4.41 -0.57 -12.71
CA ASP A 56 5.68 -0.11 -13.24
C ASP A 56 6.26 1.02 -12.37
N GLU A 57 7.56 0.94 -12.08
CA GLU A 57 8.25 1.86 -11.17
C GLU A 57 8.20 3.31 -11.65
N ASP A 58 8.40 3.54 -12.95
CA ASP A 58 8.38 4.88 -13.53
C ASP A 58 6.96 5.46 -13.48
N THR A 59 5.95 4.62 -13.75
CA THR A 59 4.54 4.98 -13.64
C THR A 59 4.16 5.41 -12.22
N VAL A 60 4.64 4.71 -11.18
CA VAL A 60 4.32 5.10 -9.79
C VAL A 60 5.03 6.39 -9.40
N LYS A 61 6.31 6.55 -9.74
CA LYS A 61 7.06 7.78 -9.44
C LYS A 61 6.42 9.00 -10.09
N GLU A 62 5.94 8.87 -11.33
CA GLU A 62 5.30 9.96 -12.06
C GLU A 62 3.93 10.32 -11.48
N ASN A 63 3.10 9.32 -11.15
CA ASN A 63 1.82 9.54 -10.46
C ASN A 63 2.01 10.19 -9.08
N CYS A 64 2.94 9.71 -8.26
CA CYS A 64 3.20 10.28 -6.94
C CYS A 64 3.64 11.75 -7.02
N ARG A 65 4.49 12.10 -8.00
CA ARG A 65 4.88 13.50 -8.27
C ARG A 65 3.70 14.35 -8.71
N GLN A 66 2.82 13.81 -9.55
CA GLN A 66 1.71 14.55 -10.13
C GLN A 66 0.59 14.83 -9.10
N TYR A 67 0.32 13.88 -8.20
CA TYR A 67 -0.79 13.97 -7.25
C TYR A 67 -0.36 14.34 -5.82
N GLY A 68 0.94 14.51 -5.56
CA GLY A 68 1.46 14.90 -4.24
C GLY A 68 1.35 13.81 -3.17
N TYR A 69 1.28 12.54 -3.59
CA TYR A 69 1.27 11.42 -2.66
C TYR A 69 2.68 11.05 -2.24
N ARG A 70 2.86 10.77 -0.95
CA ARG A 70 4.09 10.16 -0.46
C ARG A 70 4.04 8.67 -0.73
N PHE A 71 5.22 8.10 -0.92
CA PHE A 71 5.37 6.67 -1.07
C PHE A 71 6.60 6.19 -0.34
N THR A 72 6.57 4.93 0.08
CA THR A 72 7.72 4.22 0.61
C THR A 72 7.94 2.99 -0.27
N VAL A 73 9.20 2.74 -0.61
CA VAL A 73 9.60 1.48 -1.23
C VAL A 73 10.00 0.55 -0.09
N ILE A 74 9.57 -0.72 -0.18
CA ILE A 74 9.87 -1.76 0.80
C ILE A 74 10.69 -2.81 0.07
N ASP A 75 11.95 -2.92 0.49
CA ASP A 75 12.88 -3.93 0.01
C ASP A 75 12.54 -5.32 0.58
N PRO A 76 12.93 -6.43 -0.07
CA PRO A 76 12.61 -7.79 0.41
C PRO A 76 13.21 -8.13 1.79
N ASP A 77 14.27 -7.41 2.17
CA ASP A 77 14.92 -7.55 3.48
C ASP A 77 14.24 -6.72 4.57
N GLU A 78 13.26 -5.88 4.21
CA GLU A 78 12.50 -5.04 5.12
C GLU A 78 11.15 -5.67 5.46
N PHE A 79 10.73 -5.49 6.71
CA PHE A 79 9.46 -6.01 7.20
C PHE A 79 8.60 -4.85 7.70
N VAL A 80 7.42 -4.71 7.11
CA VAL A 80 6.48 -3.64 7.42
C VAL A 80 5.18 -4.23 7.96
N ILE A 81 4.66 -3.61 9.01
CA ILE A 81 3.41 -3.98 9.67
C ILE A 81 2.36 -2.90 9.37
N PRO A 82 1.15 -3.27 8.93
CA PRO A 82 0.07 -2.31 8.73
C PRO A 82 -0.34 -1.67 10.07
N PRO A 83 -0.84 -0.43 10.05
CA PRO A 83 -1.45 0.17 11.23
C PRO A 83 -2.67 -0.65 11.67
N LEU A 84 -2.96 -0.62 12.97
CA LEU A 84 -4.18 -1.20 13.52
C LEU A 84 -5.40 -0.47 12.95
N GLN A 85 -6.42 -1.23 12.60
CA GLN A 85 -7.67 -0.68 12.10
C GLN A 85 -8.51 -0.20 13.29
N GLU A 86 -8.78 1.10 13.36
CA GLU A 86 -9.75 1.63 14.32
C GLU A 86 -11.13 1.04 14.02
N LYS A 87 -11.74 0.41 15.03
CA LYS A 87 -13.06 -0.24 14.94
C LYS A 87 -14.22 0.75 15.04
#